data_AF-A0AAU5YM06-F1
#
_entry.id   AF-A0AAU5YM06-F1
#
_cell.length_a   1.000
_cell.length_b   1.000
_cell.length_c   1.000
_cell.angle_alpha   90.00
_cell.angle_beta   90.00
_cell.angle_gamma   90.00
#
_symmetry.space_group_name_H-M   'P 1'
#
loop_
_entity.id
_entity.type
_entity.pdbx_description
1 polymer ?
#
loop_
_entity_poly.entity_id
_entity_poly.type
_entity_poly.pdbx_seq_one_letter_code
_entity_poly.pdbx_strand_id
1 'polypeptide(L)'
;MTRDLVLSGTLSSTGDNCYSLWTRFVFDLAPGPTRKQAQICGPGTVDVDARQAYRPTTTGYLTICKGTENTKECAPWENVTWWPINQN
;
A
#
# COMPACT_ATOMS: atom_id res chain seq x y z
N MET A 1 -6.20 16.95 16.55
CA MET A 1 -6.52 16.72 15.13
C MET A 1 -5.71 15.53 14.67
N THR A 2 -6.33 14.39 14.44
CA THR A 2 -5.70 13.25 13.76
C THR A 2 -5.61 13.61 12.28
N ARG A 3 -4.42 13.58 11.70
CA ARG A 3 -4.25 13.65 10.24
C ARG A 3 -4.26 12.23 9.72
N ASP A 4 -4.78 12.01 8.52
CA ASP A 4 -4.72 10.71 7.86
C ASP A 4 -3.72 10.76 6.71
N LEU A 5 -2.91 9.72 6.58
CA LEU A 5 -2.22 9.40 5.34
C LEU A 5 -3.21 8.67 4.45
N VAL A 6 -3.53 9.28 3.31
CA VAL A 6 -4.46 8.73 2.31
C VAL A 6 -3.65 8.19 1.15
N LEU A 7 -3.83 6.90 0.85
CA LEU A 7 -3.27 6.20 -0.30
C LEU A 7 -4.43 5.91 -1.25
N SER A 8 -4.54 6.72 -2.29
CA SER A 8 -5.58 6.60 -3.31
C SER A 8 -4.98 6.47 -4.69
N GLY A 9 -5.49 5.57 -5.51
CA GLY A 9 -5.01 5.34 -6.86
C GLY A 9 -5.62 4.10 -7.49
N THR A 10 -4.96 3.57 -8.51
CA THR A 10 -5.44 2.39 -9.24
C THR A 10 -4.32 1.38 -9.39
N LEU A 11 -4.61 0.12 -9.07
CA LEU A 11 -3.73 -1.01 -9.37
C LEU A 11 -4.14 -1.61 -10.73
N SER A 12 -3.26 -1.49 -11.72
CA SER A 12 -3.45 -2.04 -13.06
C SER A 12 -2.60 -3.28 -13.30
N SER A 13 -3.17 -4.28 -13.97
CA SER A 13 -2.46 -5.46 -14.45
C SER A 13 -2.76 -5.68 -15.93
N THR A 14 -1.76 -6.13 -16.69
CA THR A 14 -1.89 -6.49 -18.11
C THR A 14 -1.64 -7.97 -18.37
N GLY A 15 -1.21 -8.73 -17.35
CA GLY A 15 -0.89 -10.15 -17.48
C GLY A 15 -1.89 -11.05 -16.76
N ASP A 16 -1.80 -12.35 -17.03
CA ASP A 16 -2.74 -13.36 -16.52
C ASP A 16 -2.53 -13.75 -15.05
N ASN A 17 -1.45 -13.27 -14.43
CA ASN A 17 -1.15 -13.57 -13.03
C ASN A 17 -2.01 -12.72 -12.07
N CYS A 18 -2.09 -13.19 -10.83
CA CYS A 18 -2.62 -12.39 -9.74
C CYS A 18 -1.52 -11.52 -9.10
N TYR A 19 -1.90 -10.31 -8.72
CA TYR A 19 -1.06 -9.37 -7.97
C TYR A 19 -1.86 -8.73 -6.84
N SER A 20 -1.15 -8.31 -5.79
CA SER A 20 -1.74 -7.64 -4.64
C SER A 20 -0.88 -6.48 -4.16
N LEU A 21 -1.53 -5.38 -3.79
CA LEU A 21 -0.90 -4.22 -3.17
C LEU A 21 -0.95 -4.38 -1.66
N TRP A 22 0.18 -4.21 -1.00
CA TRP A 22 0.32 -4.30 0.45
C TRP A 22 0.93 -3.04 1.01
N THR A 23 0.56 -2.70 2.24
CA THR A 23 1.17 -1.63 3.02
C THR A 23 1.74 -2.14 4.32
N ARG A 24 2.72 -1.42 4.85
CA ARG A 24 3.27 -1.61 6.18
C ARG A 24 3.56 -0.24 6.80
N PHE A 25 3.15 -0.06 8.04
CA PHE A 25 3.43 1.17 8.78
C PHE A 25 4.38 0.89 9.94
N VAL A 26 5.34 1.78 10.12
CA VAL A 26 6.25 1.79 11.27
C VAL A 26 5.83 2.95 12.16
N PHE A 27 5.66 2.68 13.45
CA PHE A 27 5.34 3.68 14.46
C PHE A 27 6.40 3.60 15.54
N ASP A 28 7.04 4.72 15.87
CA ASP A 28 8.09 4.77 16.91
C ASP A 28 9.15 3.66 16.73
N LEU A 29 9.60 3.46 15.48
CA LEU A 29 10.56 2.42 15.05
C LEU A 29 10.06 0.96 15.19
N ALA A 30 8.82 0.73 15.59
CA ALA A 30 8.20 -0.59 15.64
C ALA A 30 7.41 -0.89 14.35
N PRO A 31 7.80 -1.90 13.54
CA PRO A 31 7.04 -2.29 12.36
C PRO A 31 5.70 -2.93 12.74
N GLY A 32 4.60 -2.38 12.23
CA GLY A 32 3.29 -3.00 12.27
C GLY A 32 3.15 -4.16 11.29
N PRO A 33 2.02 -4.89 11.35
CA PRO A 33 1.73 -5.97 10.41
C PRO A 33 1.54 -5.43 8.99
N THR A 34 1.86 -6.26 8.00
CA THR A 34 1.51 -5.98 6.60
C THR A 34 0.00 -6.11 6.41
N ARG A 35 -0.58 -5.23 5.58
CA ARG A 35 -2.01 -5.24 5.27
C ARG A 35 -2.22 -5.17 3.76
N LYS A 36 -3.01 -6.09 3.22
CA LYS A 36 -3.44 -6.07 1.82
C LYS A 36 -4.45 -4.95 1.63
N GLN A 37 -4.23 -4.13 0.61
CA GLN A 37 -5.10 -3.02 0.28
C GLN A 37 -5.97 -3.32 -0.94
N ALA A 38 -5.37 -3.95 -1.96
CA ALA A 38 -6.07 -4.33 -3.17
C ALA A 38 -5.45 -5.58 -3.79
N GLN A 39 -6.22 -6.24 -4.67
CA GLN A 39 -5.72 -7.34 -5.50
C GLN A 39 -6.41 -7.35 -6.85
N ILE A 40 -5.70 -7.88 -7.84
CA ILE A 40 -6.22 -8.07 -9.19
C ILE A 40 -5.67 -9.38 -9.76
N CYS A 41 -6.52 -10.13 -10.46
CA CYS A 41 -6.15 -11.35 -11.18
C CYS A 41 -6.50 -11.18 -12.65
N GLY A 42 -5.51 -11.39 -13.52
CA GLY A 42 -5.67 -11.14 -14.94
C GLY A 42 -5.59 -9.67 -15.32
N PRO A 43 -5.86 -9.36 -16.60
CA PRO A 43 -5.86 -7.99 -17.10
C PRO A 43 -6.99 -7.14 -16.50
N GLY A 44 -6.71 -5.88 -16.18
CA GLY A 44 -7.71 -4.92 -15.74
C GLY A 44 -7.16 -3.90 -14.74
N THR A 45 -8.09 -3.28 -14.02
CA THR A 45 -7.80 -2.27 -13.00
C THR A 45 -8.68 -2.44 -11.78
N VAL A 46 -8.14 -2.15 -10.59
CA VAL A 46 -8.90 -2.07 -9.34
C VAL A 46 -8.52 -0.80 -8.59
N ASP A 47 -9.50 -0.15 -7.99
CA ASP A 47 -9.25 1.04 -7.17
C ASP A 47 -8.58 0.68 -5.85
N VAL A 48 -7.71 1.58 -5.42
CA VAL A 48 -7.02 1.54 -4.13
C VAL A 48 -7.51 2.74 -3.33
N ASP A 49 -8.10 2.47 -2.16
CA ASP A 49 -8.37 3.47 -1.14
C ASP A 49 -7.96 2.90 0.21
N ALA A 50 -6.86 3.41 0.76
CA ALA A 50 -6.37 3.03 2.07
C ALA A 50 -6.07 4.28 2.90
N ARG A 51 -6.49 4.25 4.15
CA ARG A 51 -6.30 5.33 5.11
C ARG A 51 -5.59 4.83 6.34
N GLN A 52 -4.63 5.61 6.82
CA GLN A 52 -3.90 5.33 8.04
C GLN A 52 -3.82 6.59 8.89
N ALA A 53 -4.19 6.48 10.16
CA ALA A 53 -3.99 7.55 11.12
C ALA A 53 -2.50 7.91 11.17
N TYR A 54 -2.19 9.15 10.78
CA TYR A 54 -0.84 9.68 10.68
C TYR A 54 -0.43 10.35 11.98
N ARG A 55 0.67 9.86 12.56
CA ARG A 55 1.37 10.41 13.71
C ARG A 55 2.75 10.91 13.28
N PRO A 56 3.38 11.87 13.97
CA PRO A 56 4.69 12.41 13.58
C PRO A 56 5.79 11.38 13.34
N THR A 57 5.70 10.21 13.98
CA THR A 57 6.65 9.10 13.85
C THR A 57 6.18 7.98 12.92
N THR A 58 5.13 8.23 12.12
CA THR A 58 4.59 7.25 11.17
C THR A 58 5.43 7.23 9.91
N THR A 59 6.00 6.08 9.58
CA THR A 59 6.60 5.82 8.27
C THR A 59 5.76 4.79 7.54
N GLY A 60 5.22 5.15 6.38
CA GLY A 60 4.44 4.27 5.52
C GLY A 60 5.28 3.66 4.41
N TYR A 61 5.04 2.39 4.13
CA TYR A 61 5.62 1.68 3.00
C TYR A 61 4.52 0.98 2.21
N LEU A 62 4.70 0.87 0.89
CA LEU A 62 3.87 0.03 0.03
C LEU A 62 4.71 -0.88 -0.87
N THR A 63 4.12 -1.98 -1.32
CA THR A 63 4.72 -2.86 -2.32
C THR A 63 3.64 -3.58 -3.10
N ILE A 64 4.00 -4.06 -4.29
CA ILE A 64 3.19 -4.95 -5.10
C ILE A 64 3.81 -6.35 -5.03
N CYS A 65 3.00 -7.35 -4.71
CA CYS A 65 3.38 -8.74 -4.62
C CYS A 65 2.67 -9.57 -5.68
N LYS A 66 3.36 -10.59 -6.21
CA LYS A 66 2.74 -11.64 -7.01
C LYS A 66 1.92 -12.55 -6.10
N GLY A 67 0.72 -12.94 -6.55
CA GLY A 67 -0.26 -13.67 -5.76
C GLY A 67 -1.08 -12.76 -4.83
N THR A 68 -1.97 -13.36 -4.02
CA THR A 68 -2.97 -12.66 -3.20
C THR A 68 -2.86 -12.92 -1.70
N GLU A 69 -2.05 -13.90 -1.30
CA GLU A 69 -2.10 -14.48 0.06
C GLU A 69 -1.02 -13.94 0.99
N ASN A 70 0.15 -13.58 0.48
CA ASN A 70 1.29 -13.21 1.30
C ASN A 70 2.25 -12.27 0.57
N THR A 71 3.26 -11.80 1.31
CA THR A 71 4.27 -10.86 0.83
C THR A 71 5.63 -11.54 0.57
N LYS A 72 5.65 -12.77 0.04
CA LYS A 72 6.90 -13.51 -0.23
C LYS A 72 7.57 -13.13 -1.55
N GLU A 73 6.78 -12.84 -2.58
CA GLU A 73 7.26 -12.50 -3.92
C GLU A 73 6.85 -11.07 -4.26
N CYS A 74 7.60 -10.09 -3.78
CA CYS A 74 7.24 -8.68 -3.93
C CYS A 74 8.33 -7.86 -4.63
N ALA A 75 7.90 -6.78 -5.27
CA ALA A 75 8.77 -5.68 -5.62
C ALA A 75 9.38 -5.05 -4.36
N PRO A 76 10.41 -4.20 -4.50
CA PRO A 76 10.91 -3.40 -3.38
C PRO A 76 9.79 -2.63 -2.67
N TRP A 77 9.96 -2.43 -1.36
CA TRP A 77 9.03 -1.61 -0.56
C TRP A 77 9.36 -0.14 -0.77
N GLU A 78 8.39 0.62 -1.29
CA GLU A 78 8.50 2.05 -1.53
C GLU A 78 8.03 2.85 -0.32
N ASN A 79 8.75 3.91 0.04
CA ASN A 79 8.37 4.80 1.13
C ASN A 79 7.29 5.77 0.66
N VAL A 80 6.13 5.76 1.34
CA VAL A 80 4.97 6.58 1.00
C VAL A 80 4.55 7.56 2.08
N THR A 81 5.45 7.79 3.04
CA THR A 81 5.25 8.73 4.14
C THR A 81 5.08 10.17 3.63
N TRP A 82 5.63 10.49 2.46
CA TRP A 82 5.66 11.83 1.87
C TRP A 82 5.11 11.87 0.44
N TRP A 83 4.51 10.79 -0.05
CA TRP A 83 3.97 10.70 -1.42
C TRP A 83 2.61 11.40 -1.52
N PRO A 84 2.33 12.09 -2.64
CA PRO A 84 1.81 13.46 -2.63
C PRO A 84 0.62 13.62 -1.70
N ILE A 85 0.83 14.42 -0.64
CA ILE A 85 -0.23 14.92 0.22
C ILE A 85 -1.13 15.79 -0.66
N ASN A 86 -2.29 15.30 -1.05
CA ASN A 86 -3.30 16.14 -1.66
C ASN A 86 -3.82 17.08 -0.56
N GLN A 87 -3.27 18.30 -0.50
CA GLN A 87 -3.66 19.35 0.45
C GLN A 87 -4.92 20.08 -0.03
N ASN A 88 -5.95 19.34 -0.44
CA ASN A 88 -7.23 19.95 -0.79
C ASN A 88 -8.04 20.22 0.48
#